data_AF-A0A2M7D8J6-F1
#
_entry.id   AF-A0A2M7D8J6-F1
#
_cell.length_a   1.000
_cell.length_b   1.000
_cell.length_c   1.000
_cell.angle_alpha   90.00
_cell.angle_beta   90.00
_cell.angle_gamma   90.00
#
_symmetry.space_group_name_H-M   'P 1'
#
loop_
_entity.id
_entity.type
_entity.pdbx_description
1 polymer ?
#
loop_
_entity_poly.entity_id
_entity_poly.type
_entity_poly.pdbx_seq_one_letter_code
_entity_poly.pdbx_strand_id
1 'polypeptide(L)'
;MEIQNERDSGGNLRITDIEGDMGQKTRLNLLLQPDGDVVMSIYEIDEMGLKIPRPSIEFCTMSRNPIIAKGLQQIILKLAEENKKSR
;
A
#
# COMPACT_ATOMS: atom_id res chain seq x y z
N MET A 1 11.59 -6.50 8.97
CA MET A 1 10.15 -6.44 9.31
C MET A 1 9.39 -7.06 8.14
N GLU A 2 8.27 -7.76 8.37
CA GLU A 2 7.56 -8.53 7.32
C GLU A 2 6.41 -7.70 6.74
N ILE A 3 6.28 -7.65 5.42
CA ILE A 3 5.15 -7.00 4.73
C ILE A 3 3.86 -7.72 5.12
N GLN A 4 2.80 -6.99 5.46
CA GLN A 4 1.52 -7.58 5.87
C GLN A 4 0.44 -7.39 4.81
N ASN A 5 -0.38 -8.44 4.64
CA ASN A 5 -1.54 -8.41 3.76
C ASN A 5 -2.81 -8.48 4.61
N GLU A 6 -3.68 -7.48 4.49
CA GLU A 6 -4.98 -7.45 5.15
C GLU A 6 -6.09 -7.28 4.10
N ARG A 7 -7.16 -8.07 4.21
CA ARG A 7 -8.39 -7.85 3.45
C ARG A 7 -9.51 -7.51 4.41
N ASP A 8 -10.19 -6.40 4.16
CA ASP A 8 -11.35 -6.02 4.96
C ASP A 8 -12.66 -6.57 4.38
N SER A 9 -13.75 -6.40 5.14
CA SER A 9 -15.09 -6.82 4.75
C SER A 9 -15.66 -6.05 3.55
N GLY A 10 -15.08 -4.89 3.21
CA GLY A 10 -15.41 -4.11 2.01
C GLY A 10 -14.71 -4.63 0.75
N GLY A 11 -13.84 -5.64 0.88
CA GLY A 11 -13.07 -6.20 -0.23
C GLY A 11 -11.80 -5.41 -0.55
N ASN A 12 -11.45 -4.40 0.24
CA ASN A 12 -10.19 -3.69 0.07
C ASN A 12 -9.03 -4.62 0.41
N LEU A 13 -7.96 -4.54 -0.36
CA LEU A 13 -6.69 -5.20 -0.07
C LEU A 13 -5.68 -4.16 0.38
N ARG A 14 -5.15 -4.34 1.59
CA ARG A 14 -4.12 -3.49 2.15
C ARG A 14 -2.80 -4.26 2.23
N ILE A 15 -1.74 -3.62 1.76
CA ILE A 15 -0.35 -4.04 1.92
C ILE A 15 0.32 -3.00 2.79
N THR A 16 0.75 -3.38 4.00
CA THR A 16 1.35 -2.45 4.96
C THR A 16 2.82 -2.72 5.19
N ASP A 17 3.45 -1.73 5.82
CA ASP A 17 4.81 -1.83 6.34
C ASP A 17 5.85 -2.14 5.26
N ILE A 18 5.61 -1.64 4.04
CA ILE A 18 6.55 -1.77 2.93
C ILE A 18 7.76 -0.89 3.23
N GLU A 19 8.92 -1.54 3.33
CA GLU A 19 10.23 -0.92 3.46
C GLU A 19 10.87 -0.71 2.09
N GLY A 20 11.83 0.21 2.00
CA GLY A 20 12.57 0.50 0.79
C GLY A 20 13.63 1.56 1.04
N ASP A 21 14.17 2.11 -0.04
CA ASP A 21 15.11 3.24 0.03
C ASP A 21 14.37 4.57 0.27
N MET A 22 13.66 4.64 1.40
CA MET A 22 12.83 5.77 1.82
C MET A 22 13.25 6.31 3.20
N GLY A 23 14.35 5.78 3.74
CA GLY A 23 14.81 6.03 5.12
C GLY A 23 14.28 4.98 6.12
N GLN A 24 15.06 4.74 7.18
CA GLN A 24 14.80 3.65 8.14
C GLN A 24 13.47 3.75 8.89
N LYS A 25 12.94 4.97 9.03
CA LYS A 25 11.70 5.27 9.77
C LYS A 25 10.48 5.40 8.85
N THR A 26 10.67 5.44 7.54
CA THR A 26 9.59 5.66 6.58
C THR A 26 8.98 4.32 6.17
N ARG A 27 7.66 4.28 6.08
CA ARG A 27 6.91 3.11 5.64
C ARG A 27 5.85 3.51 4.64
N LEU A 28 5.58 2.62 3.70
CA LEU A 28 4.57 2.76 2.67
C LEU A 28 3.42 1.78 2.92
N ASN A 29 2.20 2.29 2.82
CA ASN A 29 0.97 1.50 2.78
C ASN A 29 0.31 1.67 1.41
N LEU A 30 -0.11 0.55 0.85
CA LEU A 30 -0.87 0.48 -0.39
C LEU A 30 -2.25 -0.09 -0.08
N LEU A 31 -3.29 0.64 -0.46
CA LEU A 31 -4.67 0.19 -0.39
C LEU A 31 -5.21 0.06 -1.81
N LEU A 32 -5.61 -1.15 -2.18
CA LEU A 32 -6.33 -1.43 -3.41
C LEU A 32 -7.82 -1.60 -3.09
N GLN A 33 -8.64 -0.75 -3.69
CA GLN A 33 -10.09 -0.79 -3.56
C GLN A 33 -10.71 -1.79 -4.56
N PRO A 34 -11.94 -2.28 -4.32
CA PRO A 34 -12.61 -3.26 -5.19
C PRO A 34 -12.83 -2.80 -6.63
N ASP A 35 -12.99 -1.49 -6.84
CA ASP A 35 -13.12 -0.87 -8.16
C ASP A 35 -11.78 -0.75 -8.91
N GLY A 36 -10.68 -1.06 -8.23
CA GLY A 36 -9.32 -1.01 -8.76
C GLY A 36 -8.56 0.25 -8.38
N ASP A 37 -9.20 1.21 -7.73
CA ASP A 37 -8.55 2.45 -7.30
C ASP A 37 -7.49 2.16 -6.23
N VAL A 38 -6.42 2.96 -6.24
CA VAL A 38 -5.26 2.75 -5.39
C VAL A 38 -4.99 3.99 -4.55
N VAL A 39 -5.01 3.81 -3.24
CA VAL A 39 -4.57 4.82 -2.28
C VAL A 39 -3.19 4.46 -1.76
N MET A 40 -2.24 5.37 -1.98
CA MET A 40 -0.88 5.29 -1.47
C MET A 40 -0.74 6.22 -0.27
N SER A 41 -0.28 5.71 0.86
CA SER A 41 0.00 6.53 2.04
C SER A 41 1.38 6.23 2.61
N ILE A 42 2.07 7.28 3.01
CA ILE A 42 3.38 7.19 3.66
C ILE A 42 3.19 7.58 5.13
N TYR A 43 3.91 6.92 6.02
CA TYR A 43 4.04 7.36 7.41
C TYR A 43 5.49 7.20 7.86
N GLU A 44 5.85 8.01 8.86
CA GLU A 44 7.10 7.85 9.59
C GLU A 44 6.82 7.22 10.94
N ILE A 45 7.79 6.48 11.45
CA ILE A 45 7.79 5.95 12.81
C ILE A 45 8.70 6.84 13.64
N ASP A 46 8.16 7.51 14.66
CA ASP A 46 8.95 8.37 15.54
C ASP A 46 9.82 7.57 16.54
N GLU A 47 10.55 8.28 17.39
CA GLU A 47 11.41 7.66 18.41
C GLU A 47 10.65 6.87 19.48
N MET A 48 9.35 7.14 19.63
CA MET A 48 8.45 6.41 20.53
C MET A 48 7.74 5.25 19.82
N GLY A 49 8.01 5.02 18.54
CA GLY A 49 7.36 3.98 17.74
C GLY A 49 5.97 4.36 17.21
N LEU A 50 5.57 5.63 17.30
CA LEU A 50 4.27 6.11 16.84
C LEU A 50 4.27 6.42 15.35
N LYS A 51 3.16 6.07 14.67
CA LYS A 51 2.95 6.37 13.25
C LYS A 51 2.58 7.84 13.07
N ILE A 52 3.45 8.61 12.43
CA ILE A 52 3.20 9.98 11.99
C ILE A 52 2.72 9.93 10.54
N PRO A 53 1.42 10.15 10.26
CA PRO A 53 0.90 10.09 8.91
C PRO A 53 1.48 11.24 8.05
N ARG A 54 1.82 10.92 6.81
CA ARG A 54 2.10 11.89 5.74
C ARG A 54 0.90 11.96 4.77
N PRO A 55 0.81 12.98 3.92
CA PRO A 55 -0.25 13.07 2.92
C PRO A 55 -0.32 11.81 2.05
N SER A 56 -1.53 11.36 1.74
CA SER A 56 -1.79 10.26 0.81
C SER A 56 -2.01 10.76 -0.61
N ILE A 57 -1.73 9.90 -1.59
CA ILE A 57 -2.03 10.13 -3.00
C ILE A 57 -2.99 9.03 -3.45
N GLU A 58 -4.05 9.42 -4.15
CA GLU A 58 -5.05 8.53 -4.70
C GLU A 58 -4.94 8.48 -6.22
N PHE A 59 -4.98 7.28 -6.78
CA PHE A 59 -4.94 6.99 -8.20
C PHE A 59 -6.22 6.27 -8.62
N CYS A 60 -7.00 6.90 -9.48
CA CYS A 60 -8.31 6.38 -9.89
C CYS A 60 -8.25 5.70 -11.25
N THR A 61 -8.74 4.47 -11.32
CA THR A 61 -8.78 3.64 -12.53
C THR A 61 -9.74 4.15 -13.60
N MET A 62 -10.77 4.89 -13.20
CA MET A 62 -11.82 5.40 -14.08
C MET A 62 -11.69 6.89 -14.40
N SER A 63 -10.69 7.60 -13.84
CA SER A 63 -10.55 9.04 -14.04
C SER A 63 -9.09 9.51 -14.14
N ARG A 64 -8.52 10.05 -13.06
CA ARG A 64 -7.18 10.63 -13.00
C ARG A 64 -6.11 9.55 -12.98
N ASN A 65 -5.28 9.57 -14.03
CA ASN A 65 -4.12 8.69 -14.18
C ASN A 65 -4.48 7.18 -14.20
N PRO A 66 -5.40 6.75 -15.07
CA PRO A 66 -5.92 5.38 -15.07
C PRO A 66 -4.84 4.35 -15.42
N ILE A 67 -3.82 4.76 -16.18
CA ILE A 67 -2.65 3.93 -16.50
C ILE A 67 -1.80 3.67 -15.24
N ILE A 68 -1.60 4.70 -14.41
CA ILE A 68 -0.84 4.57 -13.16
C ILE A 68 -1.63 3.70 -12.17
N ALA A 69 -2.93 3.94 -12.02
CA ALA A 69 -3.80 3.13 -11.15
C ALA A 69 -3.75 1.64 -11.53
N LYS A 70 -3.90 1.31 -12.82
CA LYS A 70 -3.80 -0.08 -13.31
C LYS A 70 -2.41 -0.68 -13.08
N GLY A 71 -1.35 0.09 -13.30
CA GLY A 71 0.03 -0.36 -13.03
C GLY A 71 0.23 -0.70 -11.56
N LEU A 72 -0.21 0.18 -10.65
CA LEU A 72 -0.13 -0.03 -9.21
C LEU A 72 -0.99 -1.21 -8.75
N GLN A 73 -2.19 -1.38 -9.30
CA GLN A 73 -3.06 -2.53 -9.03
C GLN A 73 -2.32 -3.85 -9.30
N GLN A 74 -1.66 -3.98 -10.46
CA GLN A 74 -0.90 -5.20 -10.80
C GLN A 74 0.25 -5.45 -9.84
N ILE A 75 0.98 -4.39 -9.45
CA ILE A 75 2.08 -4.48 -8.47
C ILE A 75 1.55 -4.95 -7.11
N ILE A 76 0.44 -4.37 -6.62
CA ILE A 76 -0.16 -4.72 -5.33
C ILE A 76 -0.62 -6.18 -5.31
N LEU A 77 -1.29 -6.64 -6.38
CA LEU A 77 -1.73 -8.03 -6.48
C LEU A 77 -0.54 -9.00 -6.49
N LYS A 78 0.53 -8.68 -7.22
CA LYS A 78 1.76 -9.47 -7.25
C LYS A 78 2.42 -9.55 -5.87
N LEU A 79 2.56 -8.42 -5.16
CA LEU A 79 3.09 -8.39 -3.79
C LEU A 79 2.25 -9.26 -2.85
N ALA A 80 0.92 -9.20 -2.98
CA ALA A 80 0.02 -9.99 -2.16
C ALA A 80 0.19 -11.50 -2.39
N GLU A 81 0.43 -11.92 -3.64
CA GLU A 81 0.71 -13.32 -3.98
C GLU A 81 2.07 -13.81 -3.46
N GLU A 82 3.12 -12.99 -3.60
CA GLU A 82 4.46 -13.33 -3.13
C GLU A 82 4.49 -13.50 -1.60
N ASN A 83 3.83 -12.62 -0.85
CA ASN A 83 3.71 -12.74 0.60
C ASN A 83 2.95 -13.99 1.06
N LYS A 84 1.99 -14.49 0.26
CA LYS A 84 1.30 -15.76 0.58
C LYS A 84 2.20 -16.98 0.43
N LYS A 85 3.22 -16.93 -0.44
CA LYS A 85 4.14 -18.05 -0.71
C LYS A 85 5.26 -18.15 0.33
N SER A 86 5.52 -17.08 1.07
CA SER A 86 6.59 -16.99 2.08
C SER A 86 6.14 -17.43 3.48
N ARG A 87 4.86 -17.79 3.66
CA ARG A 87 4.28 -18.35 4.89
C ARG A 87 3.97 -19.83 4.70
#